data_AF-A0A3L6RTC0-F1
#
_entry.id   AF-A0A3L6RTC0-F1
#
_cell.length_a   1.000
_cell.length_b   1.000
_cell.length_c   1.000
_cell.angle_alpha   90.00
_cell.angle_beta   90.00
_cell.angle_gamma   90.00
#
_symmetry.space_group_name_H-M   'P 1'
#
loop_
_entity.id
_entity.type
_entity.pdbx_description
1 polymer ?
#
loop_
_entity_poly.entity_id
_entity_poly.type
_entity_poly.pdbx_seq_one_letter_code
_entity_poly.pdbx_strand_id
1 'polypeptide(L)'
;MYRGVSAIDAGRALKFVHVARGDDIGYGALKPGASFTITCYTLSLGGSMASMRWIKDSTATSDKLWASASGSPDDEFPHDIAMFPLVNIDRPHVVHFLISSYESVIKKMWLVAIDMNTRTVESFSQYLHGKEDLGTVDADLTRRRSTCPLPFLPCELSKYLHPSW
;
A
#
# COMPACT_ATOMS: atom_id res chain seq x y z
N MET A 1 5.84 2.94 10.90
CA MET A 1 5.81 4.03 9.88
C MET A 1 6.12 3.44 8.50
N TYR A 2 5.27 3.69 7.49
CA TYR A 2 5.44 3.11 6.14
C TYR A 2 5.96 4.16 5.15
N ARG A 3 6.93 3.76 4.33
CA ARG A 3 7.56 4.59 3.31
C ARG A 3 8.05 3.71 2.16
N GLY A 4 8.10 4.29 0.97
CA GLY A 4 8.56 3.61 -0.24
C GLY A 4 9.21 4.60 -1.19
N VAL A 5 10.18 4.14 -1.97
CA VAL A 5 10.77 4.91 -3.06
C VAL A 5 10.82 4.02 -4.30
N SER A 6 10.45 4.58 -5.45
CA SER A 6 10.45 3.88 -6.73
C SER A 6 11.08 4.76 -7.80
N ALA A 7 11.88 4.15 -8.67
CA ALA A 7 12.32 4.79 -9.89
C ALA A 7 11.15 4.84 -10.89
N ILE A 8 10.91 6.01 -11.45
CA ILE A 8 9.87 6.29 -12.46
C ILE A 8 10.52 6.98 -13.67
N ASP A 9 9.75 7.22 -14.72
CA ASP A 9 10.24 7.91 -15.93
C ASP A 9 11.52 7.27 -16.50
N ALA A 10 11.50 5.94 -16.68
CA ALA A 10 12.65 5.15 -17.11
C ALA A 10 13.92 5.37 -16.25
N GLY A 11 13.75 5.66 -14.95
CA GLY A 11 14.85 5.90 -14.02
C GLY A 11 15.36 7.34 -13.98
N ARG A 12 14.73 8.28 -14.70
CA ARG A 12 15.09 9.71 -14.65
C ARG A 12 14.46 10.47 -13.50
N ALA A 13 13.56 9.86 -12.75
CA ALA A 13 13.00 10.45 -11.54
C ALA A 13 12.77 9.39 -10.47
N LEU A 14 12.79 9.83 -9.20
CA LEU A 14 12.40 9.01 -8.06
C LEU A 14 11.10 9.53 -7.48
N LYS A 15 10.17 8.62 -7.18
CA LYS A 15 8.94 8.91 -6.46
C LYS A 15 9.06 8.36 -5.05
N PHE A 16 8.99 9.23 -4.06
CA PHE A 16 8.96 8.89 -2.64
C PHE A 16 7.54 9.01 -2.11
N VAL A 17 7.09 8.01 -1.37
CA VAL A 17 5.77 7.99 -0.73
C VAL A 17 5.95 7.77 0.76
N HIS A 18 5.27 8.59 1.54
CA HIS A 18 5.29 8.54 2.99
C HIS A 18 3.87 8.43 3.55
N VAL A 19 3.65 7.47 4.45
CA VAL A 19 2.41 7.32 5.21
C VAL A 19 2.67 7.69 6.67
N ALA A 20 2.09 8.81 7.09
CA ALA A 20 2.12 9.30 8.46
C ALA A 20 0.84 8.89 9.20
N ARG A 21 0.98 8.22 10.33
CA ARG A 21 -0.13 7.82 11.22
C ARG A 21 -0.39 8.93 12.23
N GLY A 22 -1.65 9.13 12.61
CA GLY A 22 -2.05 10.14 13.60
C GLY A 22 -2.33 9.59 15.01
N ASP A 23 -1.84 8.39 15.36
CA ASP A 23 -2.22 7.67 16.59
C ASP A 23 -1.07 7.42 17.59
N ASP A 24 0.13 7.95 17.32
CA ASP A 24 1.36 7.74 18.11
C ASP A 24 1.77 6.28 18.30
N ILE A 25 1.23 5.36 17.49
CA ILE A 25 1.59 3.94 17.52
C ILE A 25 2.62 3.64 16.42
N GLY A 26 3.59 2.75 16.70
CA GLY A 26 4.62 2.37 15.73
C GLY A 26 4.12 1.43 14.62
N TYR A 27 3.25 0.48 14.97
CA TYR A 27 2.75 -0.60 14.12
C TYR A 27 1.42 -1.17 14.66
N GLY A 28 0.58 -1.71 13.78
CA GLY A 28 -0.73 -2.30 14.12
C GLY A 28 -1.90 -1.52 13.53
N ALA A 29 -3.09 -1.85 14.01
CA ALA A 29 -4.34 -1.14 13.70
C ALA A 29 -4.25 0.33 14.10
N LEU A 30 -4.96 1.20 13.39
CA LEU A 30 -5.20 2.56 13.85
C LEU A 30 -6.06 2.56 15.10
N LYS A 31 -5.77 3.47 16.05
CA LYS A 31 -6.69 3.74 17.16
C LYS A 31 -8.05 4.20 16.61
N PRO A 32 -9.17 3.88 17.28
CA PRO A 32 -10.48 4.41 16.90
C PRO A 32 -10.47 5.94 16.78
N GLY A 33 -10.98 6.46 15.67
CA GLY A 33 -11.01 7.90 15.37
C GLY A 33 -9.68 8.51 14.92
N ALA A 34 -8.59 7.73 14.86
CA ALA A 34 -7.34 8.20 14.30
C ALA A 34 -7.35 8.13 12.76
N SER A 35 -6.55 9.01 12.16
CA SER A 35 -6.40 9.11 10.71
C SER A 35 -4.96 8.84 10.29
N PHE A 36 -4.75 8.75 8.97
CA PHE A 36 -3.42 8.77 8.38
C PHE A 36 -3.37 9.71 7.18
N THR A 37 -2.16 10.15 6.85
CA THR A 37 -1.87 11.01 5.71
C THR A 37 -0.84 10.36 4.80
N ILE A 38 -1.16 10.24 3.53
CA ILE A 38 -0.23 9.83 2.47
C ILE A 38 0.31 11.11 1.83
N THR A 39 1.64 11.23 1.72
CA THR A 39 2.29 12.32 0.99
C THR A 39 3.26 11.76 -0.03
N CYS A 40 3.20 12.28 -1.26
CA CYS A 40 4.09 11.91 -2.34
C CYS A 40 5.05 13.06 -2.68
N TYR A 41 6.28 12.67 -3.02
CA TYR A 41 7.33 13.58 -3.48
C TYR A 41 8.00 13.03 -4.73
N THR A 42 8.35 13.89 -5.67
CA THR A 42 9.13 13.54 -6.85
C THR A 42 10.48 14.26 -6.82
N LEU A 43 11.54 13.51 -7.10
CA LEU A 43 12.88 14.01 -7.36
C LEU A 43 13.20 13.78 -8.83
N SER A 44 13.37 14.85 -9.60
CA SER A 44 13.89 14.75 -10.96
C SER A 44 15.41 14.59 -10.92
N LEU A 45 15.93 13.59 -11.64
CA LEU A 45 17.37 13.31 -11.76
C LEU A 45 17.98 13.92 -13.04
N GLY A 46 17.16 14.55 -13.89
CA GLY A 46 17.65 15.33 -15.03
C GLY A 46 18.22 16.67 -14.58
N GLY A 47 19.43 17.01 -15.03
CA GLY A 47 20.09 18.30 -14.77
C GLY A 47 21.32 18.20 -13.87
N SER A 48 21.80 19.35 -13.39
CA SER A 48 22.93 19.42 -12.45
C SER A 48 22.52 18.90 -11.07
N MET A 49 23.46 18.29 -10.35
CA MET A 49 23.28 17.84 -8.96
C MET A 49 22.76 18.97 -8.04
N ALA A 50 23.14 20.23 -8.33
CA ALA A 50 22.69 21.41 -7.60
C ALA A 50 21.18 21.72 -7.77
N SER A 51 20.52 21.17 -8.79
CA SER A 51 19.08 21.34 -9.05
C SER A 51 18.21 20.19 -8.53
N MET A 52 18.82 19.12 -8.02
CA MET A 52 18.09 17.95 -7.51
C MET A 52 17.45 18.25 -6.15
N ARG A 53 16.14 18.44 -6.14
CA ARG A 53 15.35 18.61 -4.91
C ARG A 53 14.06 17.81 -4.94
N TRP A 54 13.66 17.29 -3.78
CA TRP A 54 12.36 16.67 -3.61
C TRP A 54 11.27 17.72 -3.69
N ILE A 55 10.34 17.55 -4.63
CA ILE A 55 9.15 18.38 -4.76
C ILE A 55 7.98 17.58 -4.19
N LYS A 56 7.16 18.20 -3.35
CA LYS A 56 5.91 17.57 -2.87
C LYS A 56 4.87 17.65 -3.99
N ASP A 57 4.32 16.52 -4.40
CA ASP A 57 3.39 16.47 -5.54
C ASP A 57 1.93 16.38 -5.08
N SER A 58 1.67 15.56 -4.07
CA SER A 58 0.31 15.29 -3.61
C SER A 58 0.23 14.87 -2.14
N THR A 59 -0.94 15.07 -1.56
CA THR A 59 -1.30 14.65 -0.21
C THR A 59 -2.73 14.12 -0.22
N ALA A 60 -2.97 12.99 0.44
CA ALA A 60 -4.29 12.41 0.68
C ALA A 60 -4.46 12.07 2.17
N THR A 61 -5.65 12.28 2.71
CA THR A 61 -6.01 11.93 4.10
C THR A 61 -7.02 10.79 4.09
N SER A 62 -6.95 9.91 5.09
CA SER A 62 -7.82 8.73 5.21
C SER A 62 -9.31 9.06 5.05
N ASP A 63 -9.78 10.14 5.67
CA ASP A 63 -11.21 10.49 5.66
C ASP A 63 -11.74 10.76 4.25
N LYS A 64 -10.92 11.40 3.41
CA LYS A 64 -11.27 11.68 2.01
C LYS A 64 -11.18 10.42 1.15
N LEU A 65 -10.19 9.57 1.42
CA LEU A 65 -10.01 8.31 0.70
C LEU A 65 -11.19 7.37 0.94
N TRP A 66 -11.61 7.19 2.19
CA TRP A 66 -12.68 6.26 2.54
C TRP A 66 -14.06 6.79 2.17
N ALA A 67 -14.27 8.11 2.18
CA ALA A 67 -15.46 8.71 1.59
C ALA A 67 -15.60 8.44 0.07
N SER A 68 -14.50 8.15 -0.65
CA SER A 68 -14.56 7.77 -2.07
C SER A 68 -14.85 6.28 -2.27
N ALA A 69 -14.62 5.44 -1.26
CA ALA A 69 -14.79 3.99 -1.31
C ALA A 69 -16.16 3.53 -0.78
N SER A 70 -16.89 4.38 -0.06
CA SER A 70 -18.15 4.08 0.64
C SER A 70 -19.36 3.71 -0.25
N GLY A 71 -19.16 3.56 -1.56
CA GLY A 71 -20.16 3.08 -2.52
C GLY A 71 -19.91 1.66 -3.04
N SER A 72 -18.83 0.98 -2.61
CA SER A 72 -18.55 -0.39 -3.05
C SER A 72 -19.40 -1.41 -2.29
N PRO A 73 -19.94 -2.46 -2.95
CA PRO A 73 -20.82 -3.45 -2.34
C PRO A 73 -20.15 -4.39 -1.32
N ASP A 74 -18.82 -4.35 -1.18
CA ASP A 74 -18.07 -5.13 -0.20
C ASP A 74 -17.93 -4.35 1.12
N ASP A 75 -18.91 -4.49 2.03
CA ASP A 75 -18.87 -4.02 3.42
C ASP A 75 -17.70 -4.62 4.23
N GLU A 76 -16.96 -5.58 3.67
CA GLU A 76 -15.83 -6.26 4.32
C GLU A 76 -14.49 -5.52 4.16
N PHE A 77 -14.43 -4.48 3.31
CA PHE A 77 -13.19 -3.72 3.08
C PHE A 77 -12.81 -2.88 4.32
N PRO A 78 -11.66 -3.13 4.97
CA PRO A 78 -11.29 -2.44 6.19
C PRO A 78 -10.79 -1.03 5.88
N HIS A 79 -11.33 -0.06 6.60
CA HIS A 79 -10.85 1.32 6.61
C HIS A 79 -9.72 1.53 7.64
N ASP A 80 -8.58 0.86 7.44
CA ASP A 80 -7.40 0.94 8.33
C ASP A 80 -6.17 1.51 7.60
N ILE A 81 -4.99 1.47 8.23
CA ILE A 81 -3.78 2.09 7.70
C ILE A 81 -3.31 1.46 6.38
N ALA A 82 -2.99 2.33 5.42
CA ALA A 82 -2.30 1.96 4.19
C ALA A 82 -0.81 1.61 4.46
N MET A 83 -0.44 0.36 4.18
CA MET A 83 0.90 -0.18 4.43
C MET A 83 1.68 -0.39 3.13
N PHE A 84 3.01 -0.34 3.24
CA PHE A 84 3.94 -0.70 2.16
C PHE A 84 3.64 -0.06 0.79
N PRO A 85 3.73 1.28 0.67
CA PRO A 85 3.48 1.98 -0.59
C PRO A 85 4.38 1.47 -1.71
N LEU A 86 3.77 1.15 -2.86
CA LEU A 86 4.47 0.84 -4.10
C LEU A 86 3.88 1.67 -5.25
N VAL A 87 4.73 2.46 -5.89
CA VAL A 87 4.32 3.34 -7.00
C VAL A 87 4.16 2.51 -8.27
N ASN A 88 3.07 2.74 -9.01
CA ASN A 88 2.93 2.21 -10.36
C ASN A 88 3.91 2.95 -11.30
N ILE A 89 4.84 2.21 -11.92
CA ILE A 89 5.89 2.82 -12.75
C ILE A 89 5.32 3.44 -14.03
N ASP A 90 4.31 2.82 -14.63
CA ASP A 90 3.65 3.30 -15.85
C ASP A 90 2.66 4.43 -15.56
N ARG A 91 2.07 4.42 -14.36
CA ARG A 91 1.15 5.45 -13.87
C ARG A 91 1.64 6.02 -12.53
N PRO A 92 2.68 6.89 -12.49
CA PRO A 92 3.29 7.35 -11.23
C PRO A 92 2.40 8.14 -10.25
N HIS A 93 1.17 8.49 -10.67
CA HIS A 93 0.14 9.07 -9.80
C HIS A 93 -0.62 7.99 -9.02
N VAL A 94 -0.58 6.73 -9.44
CA VAL A 94 -1.21 5.60 -8.73
C VAL A 94 -0.20 4.96 -7.78
N VAL A 95 -0.62 4.78 -6.54
CA VAL A 95 0.17 4.08 -5.52
C VAL A 95 -0.65 2.93 -4.97
N HIS A 96 -0.02 1.76 -4.92
CA HIS A 96 -0.59 0.55 -4.36
C HIS A 96 -0.18 0.39 -2.89
N PHE A 97 -1.11 -0.11 -2.09
CA PHE A 97 -0.92 -0.34 -0.66
C PHE A 97 -1.52 -1.68 -0.25
N LEU A 98 -0.99 -2.21 0.84
CA LEU A 98 -1.63 -3.31 1.57
C LEU A 98 -2.45 -2.72 2.72
N ILE A 99 -3.70 -3.13 2.85
CA ILE A 99 -4.53 -2.82 4.01
C ILE A 99 -4.90 -4.13 4.69
N SER A 100 -4.82 -4.16 6.03
CA SER A 100 -5.11 -5.35 6.81
C SER A 100 -6.29 -5.09 7.73
N SER A 101 -7.20 -6.05 7.80
CA SER A 101 -8.12 -6.15 8.94
C SER A 101 -7.35 -6.67 10.15
N TYR A 102 -7.66 -6.13 11.32
CA TYR A 102 -7.10 -6.54 12.61
C TYR A 102 -8.13 -7.25 13.51
N GLU A 103 -9.29 -7.59 12.96
CA GLU A 103 -10.39 -8.22 13.71
C GLU A 103 -10.17 -9.72 13.97
N SER A 104 -9.28 -10.35 13.20
CA SER A 104 -9.03 -11.79 13.24
C SER A 104 -7.55 -12.12 13.41
N VAL A 105 -7.27 -13.26 14.07
CA VAL A 105 -5.90 -13.80 14.25
C VAL A 105 -5.22 -14.08 12.92
N ILE A 106 -5.99 -14.65 11.97
CA ILE A 106 -5.57 -14.75 10.57
C ILE A 106 -6.22 -13.58 9.85
N LYS A 107 -5.40 -12.61 9.50
CA LYS A 107 -5.85 -11.32 8.98
C LYS A 107 -6.33 -11.48 7.54
N LYS A 108 -7.47 -10.85 7.25
CA LYS A 108 -7.83 -10.52 5.87
C LYS A 108 -7.02 -9.30 5.44
N MET A 109 -6.54 -9.32 4.20
CA MET A 109 -5.75 -8.23 3.64
C MET A 109 -6.18 -7.94 2.20
N TRP A 110 -6.07 -6.68 1.81
CA TRP A 110 -6.44 -6.17 0.49
C TRP A 110 -5.29 -5.41 -0.13
N LEU A 111 -5.06 -5.65 -1.42
CA LEU A 111 -4.25 -4.77 -2.26
C LEU A 111 -5.16 -3.65 -2.75
N VAL A 112 -4.75 -2.40 -2.54
CA VAL A 112 -5.55 -1.21 -2.83
C VAL A 112 -4.76 -0.27 -3.71
N ALA A 113 -5.32 0.11 -4.85
CA ALA A 113 -4.78 1.13 -5.73
C ALA A 113 -5.45 2.48 -5.43
N ILE A 114 -4.65 3.49 -5.15
CA ILE A 114 -5.11 4.85 -4.88
C ILE A 114 -4.54 5.77 -5.97
N ASP A 115 -5.41 6.50 -6.66
CA ASP A 115 -4.99 7.62 -7.49
C ASP A 115 -4.71 8.82 -6.59
N MET A 116 -3.45 9.25 -6.55
CA MET A 116 -2.99 10.35 -5.72
C MET A 116 -3.27 11.74 -6.31
N ASN A 117 -3.61 11.85 -7.60
CA ASN A 117 -4.05 13.09 -8.21
C ASN A 117 -5.51 13.39 -7.80
N THR A 118 -6.38 12.41 -7.92
CA THR A 118 -7.81 12.53 -7.55
C THR A 118 -8.05 12.29 -6.06
N ARG A 119 -7.14 11.59 -5.38
CA ARG A 119 -7.22 11.18 -3.97
C ARG A 119 -8.39 10.22 -3.73
N THR A 120 -8.57 9.27 -4.64
CA THR A 120 -9.64 8.29 -4.61
C THR A 120 -9.11 6.87 -4.73
N VAL A 121 -9.85 5.90 -4.17
CA VAL A 121 -9.57 4.48 -4.39
C VAL A 121 -9.97 4.12 -5.82
N GLU A 122 -9.04 3.65 -6.64
CA GLU A 122 -9.34 3.19 -8.02
C GLU A 122 -9.84 1.75 -8.03
N SER A 123 -9.22 0.90 -7.21
CA SER A 123 -9.54 -0.51 -7.12
C SER A 123 -9.02 -1.11 -5.82
N PHE A 124 -9.63 -2.22 -5.42
CA PHE A 124 -9.11 -3.08 -4.39
C PHE A 124 -9.35 -4.55 -4.79
N SER A 125 -8.50 -5.44 -4.31
CA SER A 125 -8.62 -6.87 -4.51
C SER A 125 -8.15 -7.63 -3.28
N GLN A 126 -8.80 -8.74 -2.95
CA GLN A 126 -8.39 -9.59 -1.84
C GLN A 126 -6.96 -10.10 -2.07
N TYR A 127 -6.07 -9.87 -1.10
CA TYR A 127 -4.69 -10.38 -1.09
C TYR A 127 -4.54 -11.60 -0.18
N LEU A 128 -5.19 -11.57 1.00
CA LEU A 128 -5.34 -12.73 1.89
C LEU A 128 -6.79 -12.76 2.37
N HIS A 129 -7.44 -13.90 2.25
CA HIS A 129 -8.82 -14.13 2.69
C HIS A 129 -8.85 -14.73 4.12
N GLY A 130 -7.88 -14.45 4.97
CA GLY A 130 -7.99 -14.83 6.39
C GLY A 130 -7.96 -16.34 6.63
N LYS A 131 -8.91 -16.86 7.42
CA LYS A 131 -8.93 -18.29 7.81
C LYS A 131 -9.28 -19.20 6.65
N GLU A 132 -10.02 -18.68 5.68
CA GLU A 132 -10.50 -19.36 4.49
C GLU A 132 -9.31 -19.86 3.66
N ASP A 133 -8.20 -19.11 3.63
CA ASP A 133 -6.95 -19.51 2.97
C ASP A 133 -6.19 -20.62 3.70
N LEU A 134 -6.52 -20.95 4.97
CA LEU A 134 -5.85 -22.03 5.71
C LEU A 134 -6.26 -23.43 5.24
N GLY A 135 -7.37 -23.55 4.51
CA GLY A 135 -7.79 -24.81 3.89
C GLY A 135 -7.06 -25.13 2.58
N THR A 136 -6.16 -24.25 2.13
CA THR A 136 -5.44 -24.37 0.85
C THR A 136 -4.04 -24.96 1.03
N VAL A 137 -3.38 -25.32 -0.06
CA VAL A 137 -1.99 -25.85 -0.07
C VAL A 137 -0.99 -24.90 0.59
N ASP A 138 -1.32 -23.61 0.66
CA ASP A 138 -0.44 -22.54 1.12
C ASP A 138 -0.72 -22.06 2.57
N ALA A 139 -1.33 -22.90 3.42
CA ALA A 139 -1.71 -22.53 4.79
C ALA A 139 -0.55 -21.94 5.63
N ASP A 140 0.67 -22.45 5.47
CA ASP A 140 1.85 -21.90 6.16
C ASP A 140 2.24 -20.52 5.63
N LEU A 141 2.14 -20.31 4.32
CA LEU A 141 2.37 -19.01 3.70
C LEU A 141 1.33 -17.99 4.17
N THR A 142 0.07 -18.39 4.26
CA THR A 142 -1.03 -17.58 4.81
C THR A 142 -0.74 -17.16 6.25
N ARG A 143 -0.35 -18.10 7.11
CA ARG A 143 0.02 -17.80 8.51
C ARG A 143 1.18 -16.81 8.58
N ARG A 144 2.23 -17.03 7.78
CA ARG A 144 3.41 -16.16 7.74
C ARG A 144 3.07 -14.75 7.26
N ARG A 145 2.32 -14.62 6.16
CA ARG A 145 1.92 -13.31 5.61
C ARG A 145 0.95 -12.56 6.54
N SER A 146 0.07 -13.28 7.22
CA SER A 146 -0.85 -12.70 8.23
C SER A 146 -0.11 -12.12 9.44
N THR A 147 0.84 -12.88 9.99
CA THR A 147 1.59 -12.49 11.20
C THR A 147 2.63 -11.41 10.91
N CYS A 148 3.34 -11.54 9.79
CA CYS A 148 4.38 -10.62 9.38
C CYS A 148 4.12 -10.17 7.93
N PRO A 149 3.18 -9.23 7.72
CA PRO A 149 2.99 -8.66 6.39
C PRO A 149 4.27 -7.95 5.94
N LEU A 150 4.67 -8.23 4.71
CA LEU A 150 5.87 -7.69 4.06
C LEU A 150 5.44 -6.79 2.90
N PRO A 151 6.32 -5.90 2.40
CA PRO A 151 6.09 -5.26 1.10
C PRO A 151 5.77 -6.34 0.07
N PHE A 152 4.63 -6.19 -0.62
CA PHE A 152 4.24 -7.16 -1.63
C PHE A 152 5.25 -7.08 -2.79
N LEU A 153 5.75 -8.24 -3.20
CA LEU A 153 6.44 -8.35 -4.48
C LEU A 153 5.37 -8.22 -5.57
N PRO A 154 5.61 -7.46 -6.65
CA PRO A 154 4.73 -7.50 -7.82
C PRO A 154 4.46 -8.97 -8.17
N CYS A 155 3.18 -9.33 -8.27
CA CYS A 155 2.62 -10.69 -8.43
C CYS A 155 3.40 -11.61 -9.40
N GLU A 156 4.09 -11.05 -10.38
CA GLU A 156 4.93 -11.81 -11.31
C GLU A 156 6.12 -12.50 -10.63
N LEU A 157 6.70 -11.94 -9.56
CA LEU A 157 7.92 -12.50 -8.95
C LEU A 157 7.69 -13.86 -8.27
N SER A 158 6.52 -14.10 -7.67
CA SER A 158 6.23 -15.39 -7.04
C SER A 158 6.18 -16.54 -8.04
N LYS A 159 5.82 -16.29 -9.31
CA LYS A 159 5.82 -17.32 -10.36
C LYS A 159 7.22 -17.84 -10.66
N TYR A 160 8.26 -17.04 -10.42
CA TYR A 160 9.65 -17.37 -10.70
C TYR A 160 10.46 -17.77 -9.45
N LEU A 161 9.82 -17.81 -8.27
CA LEU A 161 10.48 -18.14 -7.00
C LEU A 161 10.25 -19.59 -6.53
N HIS A 162 9.74 -20.47 -7.40
CA HIS A 162 9.73 -21.90 -7.11
C HIS A 162 11.06 -22.54 -7.55
N PRO A 163 11.99 -22.86 -6.63
CA PRO A 163 13.00 -23.85 -6.93
C PRO A 163 12.31 -25.21 -7.02
N SER A 164 12.29 -25.78 -8.22
CA SER A 164 11.99 -27.20 -8.42
C SER A 164 13.04 -28.02 -7.66
N TRP A 165 12.61 -28.67 -6.58
CA TRP A 165 13.32 -29.78 -5.94
C TRP A 165 12.56 -31.07 -6.20
#